data_AF-A0A3Q7F2W4-F1
#
_entry.id   AF-A0A3Q7F2W4-F1
#
_cell.length_a   1.000
_cell.length_b   1.000
_cell.length_c   1.000
_cell.angle_alpha   90.00
_cell.angle_beta   90.00
_cell.angle_gamma   90.00
#
_symmetry.space_group_name_H-M   'P 1'
#
loop_
_entity.id
_entity.type
_entity.pdbx_description
1 polymer ?
#
loop_
_entity_poly.entity_id
_entity_poly.type
_entity_poly.pdbx_seq_one_letter_code
_entity_poly.pdbx_strand_id
1 'polypeptide(L)'
;LQPNWAKLLKPQGICWKKNPEEQTSHFREQFAKKAEAVKQEDMSAYNAFKSCAPVAWSPNLYITLVRGIPGTRRLHRRTLEALRLGKCNRTVMRWNTPTVRGMIQQVKRLVVVETEEMYNARKEKLANQKALRPPLVVNHHAAPAGDPVQ
;
A
#
# COMPACT_ATOMS: atom_id res chain seq x y z
N LEU A 1 14.19 48.53 -2.44
CA LEU A 1 14.90 47.83 -1.36
C LEU A 1 15.05 46.36 -1.78
N GLN A 2 16.28 45.93 -2.09
CA GLN A 2 16.59 44.51 -2.32
C GLN A 2 16.85 43.84 -0.96
N PRO A 3 16.38 42.60 -0.72
CA PRO A 3 16.69 41.90 0.52
C PRO A 3 18.13 41.36 0.54
N ASN A 4 18.80 41.68 1.63
CA ASN A 4 20.19 41.44 1.99
C ASN A 4 20.45 39.98 2.46
N TRP A 5 20.55 39.02 1.54
CA TRP A 5 20.97 37.65 1.89
C TRP A 5 22.30 37.21 1.24
N ALA A 6 22.87 38.00 0.33
CA ALA A 6 24.04 37.61 -0.47
C ALA A 6 25.41 37.93 0.17
N LYS A 7 25.51 38.22 1.47
CA LYS A 7 26.75 38.73 2.10
C LYS A 7 27.35 37.88 3.22
N LEU A 8 26.93 36.63 3.39
CA LEU A 8 27.55 35.76 4.39
C LEU A 8 27.75 34.35 3.84
N LEU A 9 28.84 34.17 3.08
CA LEU A 9 29.74 33.02 3.16
C LEU A 9 30.92 33.23 2.22
N LYS A 10 32.11 33.52 2.77
CA LYS A 10 33.37 33.24 2.04
C LYS A 10 33.68 31.75 2.21
N PRO A 11 34.04 31.03 1.14
CA PRO A 11 34.20 29.58 1.15
C PRO A 11 35.59 29.21 1.69
N GLN A 12 35.66 28.26 2.63
CA GLN A 12 36.88 27.48 2.82
C GLN A 12 36.77 26.20 1.99
N GLY A 13 37.63 26.14 0.97
CA GLY A 13 38.18 24.93 0.36
C GLY A 13 37.26 23.74 0.08
N ILE A 14 36.62 23.73 -1.08
CA ILE A 14 36.29 22.48 -1.79
C ILE A 14 36.57 22.73 -3.28
N CYS A 15 37.37 21.86 -3.90
CA CYS A 15 37.67 21.87 -5.33
C CYS A 15 36.40 21.49 -6.12
N TRP A 16 35.78 22.47 -6.79
CA TRP A 16 34.62 22.27 -7.65
C TRP A 16 35.08 21.83 -9.05
N LYS A 17 35.21 20.52 -9.27
CA LYS A 17 35.32 19.95 -10.64
C LYS A 17 34.01 19.30 -11.09
N LYS A 18 32.87 19.90 -10.75
CA LYS A 18 31.57 19.59 -11.36
C LYS A 18 30.78 20.88 -11.57
N ASN A 19 30.28 21.01 -12.80
CA ASN A 19 29.55 22.16 -13.32
C ASN A 19 28.41 22.56 -12.36
N PRO A 20 28.29 23.83 -11.90
CA PRO A 20 27.32 24.23 -10.88
C PRO A 20 25.86 23.93 -11.24
N GLU A 21 25.54 23.79 -12.53
CA GLU A 21 24.21 23.41 -13.03
C GLU A 21 23.89 21.91 -12.80
N GLU A 22 24.90 21.04 -12.86
CA GLU A 22 24.71 19.59 -12.61
C GLU A 22 24.44 19.31 -11.13
N GLN A 23 25.08 20.05 -10.22
CA GLN A 23 24.86 19.87 -8.78
C GLN A 23 23.48 20.38 -8.34
N THR A 24 22.99 21.47 -8.93
CA THR A 24 21.63 21.97 -8.68
C THR A 24 20.55 21.07 -9.27
N SER A 25 20.80 20.47 -10.45
CA SER A 25 19.88 19.48 -11.03
C SER A 25 19.81 18.19 -10.21
N HIS A 26 20.95 17.65 -9.74
CA HIS A 26 20.99 16.46 -8.89
C HIS A 26 20.30 16.69 -7.55
N PHE A 27 20.52 17.86 -6.92
CA PHE A 27 19.85 18.19 -5.65
C PHE A 27 18.34 18.42 -5.86
N ARG A 28 17.92 19.01 -6.99
CA ARG A 28 16.50 19.12 -7.38
C ARG A 28 15.87 17.76 -7.67
N GLU A 29 16.56 16.85 -8.33
CA GLU A 29 16.10 15.47 -8.54
C GLU A 29 16.02 14.70 -7.22
N GLN A 30 16.99 14.86 -6.34
CA GLN A 30 17.01 14.27 -5.00
C GLN A 30 15.86 14.83 -4.14
N PHE A 31 15.61 16.13 -4.19
CA PHE A 31 14.49 16.78 -3.49
C PHE A 31 13.14 16.42 -4.10
N ALA A 32 13.04 16.30 -5.42
CA ALA A 32 11.83 15.85 -6.10
C ALA A 32 11.52 14.40 -5.70
N LYS A 33 12.50 13.49 -5.78
CA LYS A 33 12.36 12.09 -5.30
C LYS A 33 12.02 12.00 -3.82
N LYS A 34 12.63 12.85 -2.98
CA LYS A 34 12.34 12.90 -1.54
C LYS A 34 10.97 13.51 -1.24
N ALA A 35 10.51 14.50 -2.02
CA ALA A 35 9.17 15.07 -1.91
C ALA A 35 8.08 14.12 -2.45
N GLU A 36 8.38 13.33 -3.49
CA GLU A 36 7.52 12.25 -4.00
C GLU A 36 7.37 11.14 -2.95
N ALA A 37 8.48 10.75 -2.30
CA ALA A 37 8.50 9.76 -1.22
C ALA A 37 7.77 10.26 0.05
N VAL A 38 7.93 11.53 0.43
CA VAL A 38 7.20 12.14 1.56
C VAL A 38 5.70 12.25 1.27
N LYS A 39 5.29 12.50 0.01
CA LYS A 39 3.87 12.42 -0.41
C LYS A 39 3.27 11.01 -0.30
N GLN A 40 4.10 9.97 -0.33
CA GLN A 40 3.67 8.58 -0.13
C GLN A 40 3.44 8.24 1.34
N GLU A 41 4.04 8.96 2.29
CA GLU A 41 3.93 8.69 3.73
C GLU A 41 2.64 9.25 4.35
N ASP A 42 2.03 10.29 3.76
CA ASP A 42 0.75 10.88 4.19
C ASP A 42 -0.48 10.31 3.45
N MET A 43 -0.32 9.17 2.77
CA MET A 43 -1.45 8.47 2.17
C MET A 43 -2.01 7.48 3.20
N SER A 44 -3.27 7.66 3.61
CA SER A 44 -3.99 6.65 4.43
C SER A 44 -3.71 5.24 3.89
N ALA A 45 -3.42 4.28 4.76
CA ALA A 45 -3.15 2.88 4.37
C ALA A 45 -4.21 2.30 3.41
N TYR A 46 -5.44 2.82 3.48
CA TYR A 46 -6.55 2.52 2.57
C TYR A 46 -6.32 3.01 1.13
N ASN A 47 -5.83 4.24 0.99
CA ASN A 47 -5.51 4.85 -0.30
C ASN A 47 -4.25 4.23 -0.92
N ALA A 48 -3.25 3.90 -0.09
CA ALA A 48 -2.08 3.15 -0.54
C ALA A 48 -2.43 1.75 -1.07
N PHE A 49 -3.39 1.06 -0.44
CA PHE A 49 -3.88 -0.22 -0.95
C PHE A 49 -4.66 -0.07 -2.27
N LYS A 50 -5.48 0.97 -2.40
CA LYS A 50 -6.23 1.25 -3.62
C LYS A 50 -5.37 1.74 -4.78
N SER A 51 -4.22 2.36 -4.51
CA SER A 51 -3.28 2.80 -5.54
C SER A 51 -2.37 1.69 -6.06
N CYS A 52 -2.29 0.53 -5.39
CA CYS A 52 -1.49 -0.61 -5.86
C CYS A 52 -2.00 -1.25 -7.17
N ALA A 53 -3.23 -0.93 -7.60
CA ALA A 53 -3.78 -1.39 -8.87
C ALA A 53 -4.54 -0.23 -9.53
N PRO A 54 -4.54 -0.11 -10.87
CA PRO A 54 -5.30 0.93 -11.54
C PRO A 54 -6.81 0.73 -11.31
N VAL A 55 -7.54 1.83 -11.11
CA VAL A 55 -9.01 1.78 -11.06
C VAL A 55 -9.53 1.70 -12.50
N ALA A 56 -9.38 0.51 -13.09
CA ALA A 56 -9.83 0.21 -14.45
C ALA A 56 -11.14 -0.59 -14.44
N TRP A 57 -11.88 -0.51 -15.55
CA TRP A 57 -13.04 -1.36 -15.75
C TRP A 57 -12.57 -2.80 -15.98
N SER A 58 -13.12 -3.73 -15.19
CA SER A 58 -12.79 -5.16 -15.26
C SER A 58 -14.01 -5.98 -15.65
N PRO A 59 -13.83 -7.06 -16.45
CA PRO A 59 -14.91 -7.96 -16.83
C PRO A 59 -15.36 -8.85 -15.65
N ASN A 60 -14.45 -9.11 -14.71
CA ASN A 60 -14.64 -10.03 -13.60
C ASN A 60 -14.63 -9.28 -12.26
N LEU A 61 -15.58 -9.61 -11.39
CA LEU A 61 -15.68 -9.11 -10.03
C LEU A 61 -15.44 -10.24 -9.04
N TYR A 62 -14.55 -9.98 -8.07
CA TYR A 62 -14.31 -10.87 -6.95
C TYR A 62 -15.06 -10.36 -5.73
N ILE A 63 -15.97 -11.18 -5.24
CA ILE A 63 -16.92 -10.81 -4.19
C ILE A 63 -16.61 -11.62 -2.94
N THR A 64 -16.35 -10.93 -1.83
CA THR A 64 -16.06 -11.57 -0.54
C THR A 64 -17.14 -11.22 0.48
N LEU A 65 -17.74 -12.22 1.12
CA LEU A 65 -18.59 -11.99 2.29
C LEU A 65 -17.72 -11.76 3.53
N VAL A 66 -17.70 -10.53 4.06
CA VAL A 66 -16.84 -10.17 5.20
C VAL A 66 -17.61 -10.21 6.52
N ARG A 67 -18.90 -9.86 6.49
CA ARG A 67 -19.76 -9.86 7.68
C ARG A 67 -20.65 -11.11 7.71
N GLY A 68 -21.05 -11.51 8.92
CA GLY A 68 -21.93 -12.65 9.14
C GLY A 68 -23.36 -12.45 8.59
N ILE A 69 -24.02 -13.57 8.28
CA ILE A 69 -25.42 -13.64 7.84
C ILE A 69 -26.45 -13.53 9.00
N PRO A 70 -26.21 -13.95 10.26
CA PRO A 70 -27.27 -13.93 11.28
C PRO A 70 -27.75 -12.48 11.54
N GLY A 71 -29.04 -12.32 11.82
CA GLY A 71 -29.65 -11.00 12.02
C GLY A 71 -29.86 -10.17 10.74
N THR A 72 -29.53 -10.70 9.55
CA THR A 72 -29.80 -10.00 8.28
C THR A 72 -31.23 -10.22 7.77
N ARG A 73 -31.75 -9.24 7.01
CA ARG A 73 -33.08 -9.29 6.37
C ARG A 73 -33.19 -10.51 5.45
N ARG A 74 -34.38 -11.14 5.40
CA ARG A 74 -34.65 -12.33 4.55
C ARG A 74 -34.28 -12.10 3.08
N LEU A 75 -34.50 -10.88 2.58
CA LEU A 75 -34.14 -10.48 1.22
C LEU A 75 -32.63 -10.59 0.96
N HIS A 76 -31.79 -10.08 1.86
CA HIS A 76 -30.33 -10.15 1.70
C HIS A 76 -29.83 -11.60 1.76
N ARG A 77 -30.47 -12.43 2.57
CA ARG A 77 -30.15 -13.86 2.65
C ARG A 77 -30.38 -14.57 1.32
N ARG A 78 -31.53 -14.34 0.68
CA ARG A 78 -31.84 -14.85 -0.66
C ARG A 78 -30.83 -14.35 -1.71
N THR A 79 -30.47 -13.06 -1.67
CA THR A 79 -29.47 -12.49 -2.59
C THR A 79 -28.09 -13.13 -2.41
N LEU A 80 -27.65 -13.35 -1.16
CA LEU A 80 -26.39 -14.02 -0.86
C LEU A 80 -26.39 -15.50 -1.26
N GLU A 81 -27.51 -16.20 -1.05
CA GLU A 81 -27.71 -17.58 -1.52
C GLU A 81 -27.59 -17.67 -3.04
N ALA A 82 -28.22 -16.74 -3.78
CA ALA A 82 -28.13 -16.66 -5.23
C ALA A 82 -26.69 -16.36 -5.71
N LEU A 83 -25.95 -15.51 -4.99
CA LEU A 83 -24.53 -15.27 -5.26
C LEU A 83 -23.62 -16.44 -4.85
N ARG A 84 -24.13 -17.45 -4.13
CA ARG A 84 -23.41 -18.60 -3.56
C ARG A 84 -22.44 -18.22 -2.43
N LEU A 85 -22.80 -17.21 -1.65
CA LEU A 85 -22.06 -16.73 -0.47
C LEU A 85 -22.76 -17.21 0.81
N GLY A 86 -22.60 -18.49 1.14
CA GLY A 86 -23.22 -19.10 2.34
C GLY A 86 -22.38 -19.04 3.61
N LYS A 87 -21.04 -18.96 3.49
CA LYS A 87 -20.09 -18.93 4.62
C LYS A 87 -19.25 -17.65 4.57
N CYS A 88 -18.96 -17.08 5.74
CA CYS A 88 -18.12 -15.90 5.87
C CYS A 88 -16.71 -16.16 5.30
N ASN A 89 -16.09 -15.10 4.79
CA ASN A 89 -14.78 -15.08 4.14
C ASN A 89 -14.67 -15.96 2.88
N ARG A 90 -15.81 -16.43 2.34
CA ARG A 90 -15.84 -17.08 1.04
C ARG A 90 -15.75 -16.01 -0.05
N THR A 91 -14.83 -16.22 -0.99
CA THR A 91 -14.68 -15.43 -2.22
C THR A 91 -15.32 -16.17 -3.38
N VAL A 92 -16.11 -15.48 -4.20
CA VAL A 92 -16.72 -16.02 -5.42
C VAL A 92 -16.49 -15.04 -6.56
N MET A 93 -16.04 -15.57 -7.70
CA MET A 93 -15.89 -14.82 -8.95
C MET A 93 -17.22 -14.75 -9.70
N ARG A 94 -17.57 -13.56 -10.20
CA ARG A 94 -18.75 -13.32 -11.03
C ARG A 94 -18.44 -12.34 -12.16
N TRP A 95 -19.15 -12.50 -13.26
CA TRP A 95 -19.09 -11.56 -14.39
C TRP A 95 -19.69 -10.20 -14.01
N ASN A 96 -19.08 -9.13 -14.51
CA ASN A 96 -19.50 -7.75 -14.31
C ASN A 96 -20.74 -7.40 -15.16
N THR A 97 -21.88 -8.00 -14.82
CA THR A 97 -23.17 -7.71 -15.44
C THR A 97 -23.97 -6.73 -14.59
N PRO A 98 -24.83 -5.89 -15.20
CA PRO A 98 -25.67 -4.95 -14.44
C PRO A 98 -26.57 -5.66 -13.41
N THR A 99 -27.01 -6.89 -13.71
CA THR A 99 -27.77 -7.72 -12.77
C THR A 99 -26.98 -8.05 -11.51
N VAL A 100 -25.74 -8.55 -11.66
CA VAL A 100 -24.86 -8.85 -10.52
C VAL A 100 -24.54 -7.57 -9.74
N ARG A 101 -24.29 -6.45 -10.43
CA ARG A 101 -24.08 -5.14 -9.78
C ARG A 101 -25.27 -4.71 -8.94
N GLY A 102 -26.50 -4.90 -9.41
CA GLY A 102 -27.72 -4.62 -8.65
C GLY A 102 -27.82 -5.48 -7.38
N MET A 103 -27.53 -6.78 -7.50
CA MET A 103 -27.49 -7.70 -6.35
C MET A 103 -26.43 -7.28 -5.33
N ILE A 104 -25.23 -6.92 -5.78
CA ILE A 104 -24.13 -6.44 -4.93
C ILE A 104 -24.55 -5.16 -4.19
N GLN A 105 -25.16 -4.20 -4.90
CA GLN A 105 -25.58 -2.93 -4.32
C GLN A 105 -26.57 -3.13 -3.16
N GLN A 106 -27.45 -4.12 -3.29
CA GLN A 106 -28.39 -4.51 -2.24
C GLN A 106 -27.70 -5.03 -0.98
N VAL A 107 -26.58 -5.76 -1.13
CA VAL A 107 -25.83 -6.37 -0.01
C VAL A 107 -24.51 -5.65 0.32
N LYS A 108 -24.31 -4.42 -0.16
CA LYS A 108 -23.04 -3.65 -0.08
C LYS A 108 -22.42 -3.55 1.31
N ARG A 109 -23.23 -3.61 2.37
CA ARG A 109 -22.76 -3.52 3.76
C ARG A 109 -22.09 -4.81 4.29
N LEU A 110 -22.39 -5.95 3.67
CA LEU A 110 -21.92 -7.26 4.12
C LEU A 110 -20.68 -7.72 3.35
N VAL A 111 -20.51 -7.16 2.16
CA VAL A 111 -19.64 -7.68 1.12
C VAL A 111 -18.58 -6.65 0.77
N VAL A 112 -17.37 -7.13 0.52
CA VAL A 112 -16.29 -6.37 -0.11
C VAL A 112 -16.13 -6.87 -1.53
N VAL A 113 -16.05 -5.93 -2.48
CA VAL A 113 -15.86 -6.23 -3.91
C VAL A 113 -14.50 -5.73 -4.33
N GLU A 114 -13.79 -6.58 -5.06
CA GLU A 114 -12.50 -6.29 -5.64
C GLU A 114 -12.59 -6.48 -7.16
N THR A 115 -11.84 -5.67 -7.90
CA THR A 115 -11.58 -5.95 -9.32
C THR A 115 -10.59 -7.11 -9.43
N GLU A 116 -10.51 -7.70 -10.62
CA GLU A 116 -9.56 -8.78 -10.90
C GLU A 116 -8.11 -8.40 -10.61
N GLU A 117 -7.68 -7.22 -11.04
CA GLU A 117 -6.32 -6.72 -10.80
C GLU A 117 -6.04 -6.53 -9.31
N MET A 118 -6.99 -5.95 -8.56
CA MET A 118 -6.86 -5.79 -7.11
C MET A 118 -6.76 -7.13 -6.39
N TYR A 119 -7.54 -8.14 -6.83
CA TYR A 119 -7.50 -9.48 -6.25
C TYR A 119 -6.12 -10.13 -6.47
N ASN A 120 -5.59 -10.04 -7.68
CA ASN A 120 -4.28 -10.58 -8.04
C ASN A 120 -3.15 -9.89 -7.27
N ALA A 121 -3.13 -8.55 -7.24
CA ALA A 121 -2.16 -7.78 -6.46
C ALA A 121 -2.19 -8.15 -4.96
N ARG A 122 -3.39 -8.34 -4.39
CA ARG A 122 -3.54 -8.82 -3.00
C ARG A 122 -2.98 -10.22 -2.81
N LYS A 123 -3.19 -11.13 -3.77
CA LYS A 123 -2.65 -12.50 -3.74
C LYS A 123 -1.13 -12.54 -3.86
N GLU A 124 -0.55 -11.74 -4.75
CA GLU A 124 0.89 -11.57 -4.92
C GLU A 124 1.52 -11.00 -3.65
N LYS A 125 0.94 -9.94 -3.07
CA LYS A 125 1.42 -9.37 -1.80
C LYS A 125 1.35 -10.39 -0.66
N LEU A 126 0.34 -11.25 -0.63
CA LEU A 126 0.25 -12.34 0.34
C LEU A 126 1.32 -13.40 0.10
N ALA A 127 1.60 -13.75 -1.16
CA ALA A 127 2.65 -14.68 -1.53
C ALA A 127 4.03 -14.14 -1.13
N ASN A 128 4.32 -12.87 -1.43
CA ASN A 128 5.57 -12.20 -1.07
C ASN A 128 5.76 -12.12 0.45
N GLN A 129 4.69 -11.86 1.21
CA GLN A 129 4.74 -11.86 2.68
C GLN A 129 5.00 -13.26 3.26
N LYS A 130 4.48 -14.30 2.61
CA LYS A 130 4.67 -15.71 3.00
C LYS A 130 5.95 -16.33 2.44
N ALA A 131 6.60 -15.67 1.48
CA ALA A 131 7.85 -16.14 0.91
C ALA A 131 8.91 -16.25 2.01
N LEU A 132 9.82 -17.20 1.84
CA LEU A 132 10.90 -17.44 2.79
C LEU A 132 11.74 -16.16 2.93
N ARG A 133 11.83 -15.64 4.15
CA ARG A 133 12.72 -14.52 4.46
C ARG A 133 14.15 -15.07 4.58
N PRO A 134 15.17 -14.31 4.14
CA PRO A 134 16.54 -14.73 4.36
C PRO A 134 16.79 -14.92 5.87
N PRO A 135 17.63 -15.89 6.25
CA PRO A 135 17.92 -16.15 7.65
C PRO A 135 18.57 -14.92 8.29
N LEU A 136 18.16 -14.62 9.51
CA LEU A 136 18.82 -13.58 10.30
C LEU A 136 20.04 -14.19 11.00
N VAL A 137 21.23 -13.77 10.59
CA VAL A 137 22.48 -14.13 11.29
C VAL A 137 22.72 -13.09 12.39
N VAL A 138 22.59 -13.52 13.65
CA VAL A 138 22.89 -12.67 14.82
C VAL A 138 24.23 -13.11 15.40
N ASN A 139 25.23 -12.23 15.35
CA ASN A 139 26.52 -12.45 15.99
C ASN A 139 26.50 -11.79 17.37
N HIS A 140 26.50 -12.58 18.43
CA HIS A 140 26.62 -12.07 19.80
C HIS A 140 28.11 -11.89 20.14
N HIS A 141 28.52 -10.65 20.41
CA HIS A 141 29.82 -10.40 21.03
C HIS A 141 29.72 -10.74 22.52
N ALA A 142 30.72 -11.46 23.05
CA ALA A 142 30.79 -11.73 24.48
C ALA A 142 30.74 -10.41 25.25
N ALA A 143 29.91 -10.35 26.30
CA ALA A 143 29.89 -9.20 27.19
C ALA A 143 31.33 -8.95 27.70
N PRO A 144 31.86 -7.72 27.61
CA PRO A 144 33.16 -7.43 28.20
C PRO A 144 33.07 -7.77 29.69
N ALA A 145 33.94 -8.68 30.16
CA ALA A 145 34.01 -9.03 31.56
C ALA A 145 34.22 -7.74 32.35
N GLY A 146 33.25 -7.38 33.20
CA GLY A 146 33.34 -6.20 34.03
C GLY A 146 34.60 -6.25 34.86
N ASP A 147 35.37 -5.17 34.84
CA ASP A 147 36.58 -5.04 35.64
C ASP A 147 36.24 -5.30 37.12
N PRO A 148 37.00 -6.15 37.84
CA PRO A 148 36.78 -6.34 39.26
C PRO A 148 37.05 -5.00 39.96
N VAL A 149 36.00 -4.41 40.54
CA VAL A 149 36.07 -3.22 41.38
C VAL A 149 37.06 -3.50 42.52
N GLN A 150 38.17 -2.75 42.53
CA GLN A 150 39.22 -2.79 43.55
C GLN A 150 38.82 -2.03 44.81
#